data_AF-A0A6P4DTD1-F1
#
_entry.id   AF-A0A6P4DTD1-F1
#
_cell.length_a   1.000
_cell.length_b   1.000
_cell.length_c   1.000
_cell.angle_alpha   90.00
_cell.angle_beta   90.00
_cell.angle_gamma   90.00
#
_symmetry.space_group_name_H-M   'P 1'
#
loop_
_entity.id
_entity.type
_entity.pdbx_description
1 polymer ?
#
loop_
_entity_poly.entity_id
_entity_poly.type
_entity_poly.pdbx_seq_one_letter_code
_entity_poly.pdbx_strand_id
1 'polypeptide(L)'
;MSIGKKVMEYAKSRDIKMLSSTPYYVQANGQVEAANKILIALIKKHIGRQPRNWHQTLSQVLWAYRNSPRGSTRTTPYKLVYGHDAVLPININLQSIRVARQDEIPVVDYWNSLYDELNELDDERLRALERVIRQKEIMSKSYNCRVKAKTFAVGDLV
;
A
#
# COMPACT_ATOMS: atom_id res chain seq x y z
N MET A 1 5.39 7.59 -22.76
CA MET A 1 6.14 8.55 -21.92
C MET A 1 7.62 8.17 -22.04
N SER A 2 8.47 9.00 -22.65
CA SER A 2 9.88 8.65 -22.89
C SER A 2 10.68 8.81 -21.59
N ILE A 3 11.25 7.70 -21.09
CA ILE A 3 12.08 7.71 -19.88
C ILE A 3 13.43 8.33 -20.24
N GLY A 4 13.87 9.33 -19.48
CA GLY A 4 15.13 10.03 -19.74
C GLY A 4 16.34 9.08 -19.71
N LYS A 5 17.28 9.25 -20.65
CA LYS A 5 18.49 8.39 -20.78
C LYS A 5 19.24 8.21 -19.46
N LYS A 6 19.39 9.27 -18.66
CA LYS A 6 20.02 9.24 -17.33
C LYS A 6 19.35 8.28 -16.35
N VAL A 7 18.02 8.19 -16.39
CA VAL A 7 17.25 7.29 -15.50
C VAL A 7 17.44 5.83 -15.92
N MET A 8 17.53 5.56 -17.23
CA MET A 8 17.79 4.21 -17.73
C MET A 8 19.20 3.74 -17.41
N GLU A 9 20.21 4.62 -17.54
CA GLU A 9 21.59 4.31 -17.15
C GLU A 9 21.70 4.05 -15.65
N TYR A 10 21.05 4.88 -14.82
CA TYR A 10 21.01 4.66 -13.38
C TYR A 10 20.34 3.32 -13.02
N ALA A 11 19.18 3.01 -13.62
CA ALA A 11 18.49 1.74 -13.37
C ALA A 11 19.36 0.53 -13.77
N LYS A 12 20.01 0.59 -14.93
CA LYS A 12 20.94 -0.45 -15.38
C LYS A 12 22.13 -0.62 -14.44
N SER A 13 22.70 0.48 -13.92
CA SER A 13 23.82 0.43 -12.96
C SER A 13 23.48 -0.24 -11.62
N ARG A 14 22.18 -0.43 -11.34
CA ARG A 14 21.67 -1.03 -10.10
C ARG A 14 20.93 -2.35 -10.35
N ASP A 15 21.07 -2.93 -11.54
CA ASP A 15 20.33 -4.13 -11.97
C ASP A 15 18.80 -4.01 -11.83
N ILE A 16 18.27 -2.79 -11.93
CA ILE A 16 16.83 -2.52 -11.86
C ILE A 16 16.23 -2.67 -13.25
N LYS A 17 15.37 -3.67 -13.42
CA LYS A 17 14.58 -3.85 -14.64
C LYS A 17 13.45 -2.82 -14.69
N MET A 18 13.55 -1.86 -15.60
CA MET A 18 12.49 -0.88 -15.85
C MET A 18 11.33 -1.53 -16.61
N LEU A 19 10.14 -1.50 -16.02
CA LEU A 19 8.88 -1.91 -16.67
C LEU A 19 8.09 -0.65 -17.01
N SER A 20 7.81 -0.44 -18.30
CA SER A 20 6.99 0.67 -18.77
C SER A 20 5.58 0.19 -19.11
N SER A 21 4.55 0.84 -18.56
CA SER A 21 3.19 0.69 -19.06
C SER A 21 3.06 1.36 -20.43
N THR A 22 2.36 0.71 -21.36
CA THR A 22 1.92 1.38 -22.59
C THR A 22 0.78 2.33 -22.25
N PRO A 23 0.56 3.40 -23.03
CA PRO A 23 -0.55 4.35 -22.78
C PRO A 23 -1.93 3.69 -22.69
N TYR A 24 -2.09 2.54 -23.35
CA TYR A 24 -3.33 1.76 -23.39
C TYR A 24 -3.45 0.71 -22.27
N TYR A 25 -2.42 0.51 -21.43
CA TYR A 25 -2.40 -0.53 -20.40
C TYR A 25 -2.35 0.09 -18.98
N VAL A 26 -3.37 0.92 -18.69
CA VAL A 26 -3.54 1.65 -17.41
C VAL A 26 -3.73 0.69 -16.22
N GLN A 27 -4.26 -0.52 -16.45
CA GLN A 27 -4.51 -1.51 -15.40
C GLN A 27 -3.25 -1.95 -14.64
N ALA A 28 -2.07 -1.93 -15.28
CA ALA A 28 -0.81 -2.29 -14.62
C ALA A 28 -0.44 -1.29 -13.50
N ASN A 29 -0.86 -0.02 -13.61
CA ASN A 29 -0.51 1.03 -12.65
C ASN A 29 -1.66 1.38 -11.68
N GLY A 30 -2.85 0.76 -11.85
CA GLY A 30 -4.06 1.14 -11.11
C GLY A 30 -3.95 0.98 -9.58
N GLN A 31 -3.16 0.03 -9.07
CA GLN A 31 -2.93 -0.10 -7.63
C GLN A 31 -2.11 1.07 -7.07
N VAL A 32 -1.05 1.47 -7.78
CA VAL A 32 -0.21 2.62 -7.42
C VAL A 32 -1.02 3.91 -7.52
N GLU A 33 -1.83 4.06 -8.56
CA GLU A 33 -2.73 5.20 -8.73
C GLU A 33 -3.76 5.32 -7.60
N ALA A 34 -4.38 4.21 -7.19
CA ALA A 34 -5.32 4.20 -6.08
C ALA A 34 -4.66 4.59 -4.74
N ALA A 35 -3.45 4.07 -4.48
CA ALA A 35 -2.67 4.46 -3.30
C ALA A 35 -2.29 5.94 -3.33
N ASN A 36 -1.78 6.42 -4.46
CA ASN A 36 -1.40 7.82 -4.67
C ASN A 36 -2.59 8.76 -4.50
N LYS A 37 -3.77 8.40 -5.02
CA LYS A 37 -5.00 9.19 -4.86
C LYS A 37 -5.34 9.40 -3.38
N ILE A 38 -5.19 8.36 -2.56
CA ILE A 38 -5.47 8.43 -1.13
C ILE A 38 -4.44 9.30 -0.41
N LEU A 39 -3.15 9.10 -0.69
CA LEU A 39 -2.08 9.91 -0.13
C LEU A 39 -2.26 11.40 -0.48
N ILE A 40 -2.50 11.70 -1.75
CA ILE A 40 -2.75 13.08 -2.21
C ILE A 40 -3.97 13.69 -1.51
N ALA A 41 -5.07 12.93 -1.36
CA ALA A 41 -6.27 13.42 -0.67
C ALA A 41 -6.00 13.75 0.81
N LEU A 42 -5.28 12.88 1.52
CA LEU A 42 -4.88 13.10 2.91
C LEU A 42 -3.95 14.31 3.04
N ILE A 43 -2.94 14.41 2.17
CA ILE A 43 -2.01 15.54 2.14
C ILE A 43 -2.76 16.85 1.90
N LYS A 44 -3.64 16.91 0.89
CA LYS A 44 -4.46 18.10 0.57
C LYS A 44 -5.29 18.54 1.77
N LYS A 45 -5.89 17.59 2.51
CA LYS A 45 -6.69 17.88 3.69
C LYS A 45 -5.88 18.53 4.82
N HIS A 46 -4.63 18.13 5.01
CA HIS A 46 -3.77 18.63 6.09
C HIS A 46 -3.00 19.90 5.73
N ILE A 47 -2.59 20.05 4.47
CA ILE A 47 -1.84 21.23 3.96
C ILE A 47 -2.71 22.48 3.91
N GLY A 48 -4.05 22.36 3.83
CA GLY A 48 -4.96 23.50 3.70
C GLY A 48 -4.83 24.56 4.81
N ARG A 49 -4.36 24.19 6.02
CA ARG A 49 -4.15 25.12 7.13
C ARG A 49 -2.75 25.73 7.16
N GLN A 50 -1.71 25.01 6.71
CA GLN A 50 -0.30 25.46 6.77
C GLN A 50 0.51 24.88 5.59
N PRO A 51 0.44 25.50 4.40
CA PRO A 51 1.05 24.92 3.21
C PRO A 51 2.59 24.88 3.22
N ARG A 52 3.23 25.74 4.02
CA ARG A 52 4.69 25.75 4.19
C ARG A 52 5.22 24.49 4.90
N ASN A 53 4.38 23.79 5.66
CA ASN A 53 4.76 22.61 6.44
C ASN A 53 4.48 21.28 5.72
N TRP A 54 4.31 21.31 4.39
CA TRP A 54 3.94 20.14 3.58
C TRP A 54 4.88 18.93 3.78
N HIS A 55 6.17 19.17 4.01
CA HIS A 55 7.18 18.13 4.20
C HIS A 55 6.98 17.36 5.52
N GLN A 56 6.64 18.05 6.61
CA GLN A 56 6.26 17.41 7.88
C GLN A 56 4.89 16.73 7.79
N THR A 57 3.95 17.34 7.06
CA THR A 57 2.65 16.72 6.80
C THR A 57 2.79 15.43 6.00
N LEU A 58 3.68 15.39 5.00
CA LEU A 58 3.91 14.20 4.18
C LEU A 58 4.40 13.02 5.02
N SER A 59 5.37 13.22 5.91
CA SER A 59 5.88 12.15 6.77
C SER A 59 4.80 11.61 7.70
N GLN A 60 3.98 12.48 8.29
CA GLN A 60 2.84 12.09 9.13
C GLN A 60 1.77 11.31 8.35
N VAL A 61 1.42 11.77 7.15
CA VAL A 61 0.43 11.08 6.29
C VAL A 61 0.94 9.71 5.87
N LEU A 62 2.22 9.59 5.47
CA LEU A 62 2.82 8.31 5.13
C LEU A 62 2.85 7.36 6.33
N TRP A 63 3.19 7.87 7.52
CA TRP A 63 3.17 7.10 8.76
C TRP A 63 1.76 6.57 9.05
N ALA A 64 0.75 7.43 8.99
CA ALA A 64 -0.64 7.03 9.21
C ALA A 64 -1.11 6.00 8.17
N TYR A 65 -0.76 6.20 6.89
CA TYR A 65 -1.13 5.28 5.80
C TYR A 65 -0.51 3.90 5.99
N ARG A 66 0.75 3.81 6.40
CA ARG A 66 1.47 2.54 6.62
C ARG A 66 0.95 1.77 7.83
N ASN A 67 0.47 2.46 8.85
CA ASN A 67 0.02 1.85 10.10
C ASN A 67 -1.50 1.67 10.22
N SER A 68 -2.28 2.12 9.24
CA SER A 68 -3.72 1.93 9.23
C SER A 68 -4.10 0.69 8.42
N PRO A 69 -4.93 -0.23 8.95
CA PRO A 69 -5.43 -1.38 8.20
C PRO A 69 -6.14 -0.92 6.92
N ARG A 70 -5.83 -1.55 5.79
CA ARG A 70 -6.49 -1.22 4.51
C ARG A 70 -7.72 -2.09 4.35
N GLY A 71 -8.85 -1.53 3.92
CA GLY A 71 -10.06 -2.33 3.69
C GLY A 71 -9.85 -3.49 2.70
N SER A 72 -8.96 -3.33 1.72
CA SER A 72 -8.64 -4.35 0.71
C SER A 72 -7.81 -5.52 1.23
N THR A 73 -6.93 -5.31 2.22
CA THR A 73 -6.06 -6.36 2.78
C THR A 73 -6.45 -6.77 4.20
N ARG A 74 -7.22 -5.93 4.91
CA ARG A 74 -7.53 -5.93 6.35
C ARG A 74 -6.32 -6.02 7.27
N THR A 75 -5.14 -5.70 6.77
CA THR A 75 -3.89 -5.62 7.53
C THR A 75 -3.16 -4.31 7.19
N THR A 76 -2.21 -3.93 8.01
CA THR A 76 -1.43 -2.70 7.83
C THR A 76 -0.32 -2.94 6.79
N PRO A 77 -0.02 -1.97 5.90
CA PRO A 77 1.14 -2.08 5.03
C PRO A 77 2.46 -2.27 5.79
N TYR A 78 2.58 -1.72 7.00
CA TYR A 78 3.73 -1.90 7.87
C TYR A 78 3.91 -3.37 8.25
N LYS A 79 2.86 -4.02 8.74
CA LYS A 79 2.91 -5.44 9.14
C LYS A 79 3.29 -6.36 7.99
N LEU A 80 2.74 -6.13 6.79
CA LEU A 80 3.08 -6.92 5.61
C LEU A 80 4.57 -6.84 5.22
N VAL A 81 5.25 -5.74 5.54
CA VAL A 81 6.68 -5.54 5.26
C VAL A 81 7.54 -6.11 6.38
N TYR A 82 7.23 -5.79 7.64
CA TYR A 82 8.10 -6.05 8.79
C TYR A 82 7.70 -7.23 9.67
N GLY A 83 6.57 -7.88 9.41
CA GLY A 83 6.10 -9.03 10.18
C GLY A 83 5.22 -8.71 11.37
N HIS A 84 5.31 -7.49 11.91
CA HIS A 84 4.68 -7.12 13.18
C HIS A 84 4.04 -5.73 13.11
N ASP A 85 3.10 -5.46 14.02
CA ASP A 85 2.49 -4.13 14.12
C ASP A 85 3.46 -3.14 14.76
N ALA A 86 3.52 -1.92 14.21
CA ALA A 86 4.32 -0.86 14.79
C ALA A 86 3.77 -0.40 16.15
N VAL A 87 4.66 -0.03 17.07
CA VAL A 87 4.26 0.69 18.28
C VAL A 87 3.93 2.14 17.90
N LEU A 88 2.67 2.54 18.05
CA LEU A 88 2.22 3.88 17.69
C LEU A 88 2.42 4.85 18.86
N PRO A 89 2.53 6.16 18.60
CA PRO A 89 2.61 7.16 19.67
C PRO A 89 1.47 7.06 20.69
N ILE A 90 0.26 6.67 20.26
CA ILE A 90 -0.87 6.47 21.17
C ILE A 90 -0.66 5.29 22.13
N ASN A 91 0.06 4.23 21.71
CA ASN A 91 0.39 3.11 22.58
C ASN A 91 1.33 3.55 23.71
N ILE A 92 2.27 4.45 23.41
CA ILE A 92 3.20 5.02 24.39
C ILE A 92 2.45 5.97 25.32
N ASN A 93 1.65 6.88 24.76
CA ASN A 93 0.91 7.87 25.54
C ASN A 93 -0.10 7.23 26.51
N LEU A 94 -0.73 6.13 26.10
CA LEU A 94 -1.68 5.38 26.93
C LEU A 94 -1.04 4.28 27.77
N GLN A 95 0.28 4.10 27.70
CA GLN A 95 0.98 2.98 28.37
C GLN A 95 0.27 1.64 28.10
N SER A 96 0.01 1.36 26.83
CA SER A 96 -0.65 0.10 26.44
C SER A 96 0.11 -1.10 27.00
N ILE A 97 -0.57 -2.21 27.27
CA ILE A 97 0.02 -3.43 27.87
C ILE A 97 1.35 -3.82 27.23
N ARG A 98 1.42 -3.77 25.89
CA ARG A 98 2.64 -4.07 25.12
C ARG A 98 3.84 -3.18 25.51
N VAL A 99 3.60 -1.91 25.81
CA VAL A 99 4.64 -0.96 26.23
C VAL A 99 4.92 -1.10 27.73
N ALA A 100 3.87 -1.15 28.54
CA ALA A 100 4.00 -1.16 30.01
C ALA A 100 4.71 -2.41 30.54
N ARG A 101 4.52 -3.57 29.90
CA ARG A 101 5.12 -4.84 30.31
C ARG A 101 6.31 -5.27 29.48
N GLN A 102 6.81 -4.42 28.58
CA GLN A 102 7.89 -4.79 27.67
C GLN A 102 9.15 -5.25 28.43
N ASP A 103 9.46 -4.60 29.56
CA ASP A 103 10.62 -4.91 30.39
C ASP A 103 10.41 -6.15 31.28
N GLU A 104 9.18 -6.63 31.42
CA GLU A 104 8.83 -7.83 32.19
C GLU A 104 9.00 -9.12 31.36
N ILE A 105 9.17 -9.00 30.04
CA ILE A 105 9.26 -10.16 29.13
C ILE A 105 10.70 -10.69 29.14
N PRO A 106 10.92 -11.96 29.51
CA PRO A 106 12.23 -12.59 29.38
C PRO A 106 12.73 -12.54 27.94
N VAL A 107 14.02 -12.30 27.74
CA VAL A 107 14.63 -12.16 26.41
C VAL A 107 14.31 -13.36 25.51
N VAL A 108 14.33 -14.57 26.06
CA VAL A 108 14.02 -15.81 25.32
C VAL A 108 12.57 -15.79 24.81
N ASP A 109 11.62 -15.40 25.66
CA ASP A 109 10.20 -15.36 25.31
C ASP A 109 9.90 -14.27 24.28
N TYR A 110 10.61 -13.14 24.35
CA TYR A 110 10.54 -12.10 23.34
C TYR A 110 10.97 -12.61 21.95
N TRP A 111 12.12 -13.29 21.88
CA TRP A 111 12.61 -13.85 20.61
C TRP A 111 11.69 -14.93 20.06
N ASN A 112 11.15 -15.80 20.91
CA ASN A 112 10.18 -16.81 20.50
C ASN A 112 8.92 -16.16 19.92
N SER A 113 8.37 -15.14 20.61
CA SER A 113 7.19 -14.40 20.13
C SER A 113 7.44 -13.73 18.78
N LEU A 114 8.62 -13.12 18.60
CA LEU A 114 9.01 -12.51 17.33
C LEU A 114 9.13 -13.55 16.21
N TYR A 115 9.64 -14.74 16.52
CA TYR A 115 9.78 -15.80 15.53
C TYR A 115 8.42 -16.37 15.13
N ASP A 116 7.49 -16.53 16.07
CA ASP A 116 6.12 -16.94 15.79
C ASP A 116 5.41 -15.93 14.87
N GLU A 117 5.52 -14.63 15.15
CA GLU A 117 4.99 -13.57 14.26
C GLU A 117 5.59 -13.63 12.85
N LEU A 118 6.89 -13.91 12.74
CA LEU A 118 7.57 -14.06 11.45
C LEU A 118 7.07 -15.29 10.68
N ASN A 119 6.84 -16.41 11.38
CA ASN A 119 6.32 -17.64 10.77
C ASN A 119 4.89 -17.44 10.26
N GLU A 120 4.05 -16.70 10.99
CA GLU A 120 2.68 -16.38 10.57
C GLU A 120 2.60 -15.34 9.43
N LEU A 121 3.68 -14.58 9.20
CA LEU A 121 3.69 -13.47 8.24
C LEU A 121 3.38 -13.91 6.82
N ASP A 122 3.90 -15.05 6.38
CA ASP A 122 3.68 -15.54 5.02
C ASP A 122 2.22 -15.95 4.81
N ASP A 123 1.59 -16.56 5.82
CA ASP A 123 0.15 -16.84 5.80
C ASP A 123 -0.69 -15.56 5.79
N GLU A 124 -0.25 -14.51 6.51
CA GLU A 124 -0.94 -13.21 6.47
C GLU A 124 -0.80 -12.53 5.11
N ARG A 125 0.39 -12.61 4.48
CA ARG A 125 0.62 -12.12 3.11
C ARG A 125 -0.23 -12.85 2.10
N LEU A 126 -0.35 -14.17 2.21
CA LEU A 126 -1.18 -14.99 1.33
C LEU A 126 -2.65 -14.60 1.48
N ARG A 127 -3.16 -14.51 2.71
CA ARG A 127 -4.53 -14.05 3.01
C ARG A 127 -4.79 -12.63 2.48
N ALA A 128 -3.82 -11.72 2.60
CA ALA A 128 -3.92 -10.37 2.06
C ALA A 128 -3.99 -10.37 0.53
N LEU A 129 -3.19 -11.22 -0.12
CA LEU A 129 -3.17 -11.38 -1.57
C LEU A 129 -4.52 -11.91 -2.09
N GLU A 130 -5.05 -12.98 -1.48
CA GLU A 130 -6.35 -13.56 -1.82
C GLU A 130 -7.48 -12.52 -1.73
N ARG A 131 -7.48 -11.69 -0.68
CA ARG A 131 -8.46 -10.61 -0.52
C ARG A 131 -8.36 -9.58 -1.64
N VAL A 132 -7.14 -9.19 -2.03
CA VAL A 132 -6.93 -8.26 -3.14
C VAL A 132 -7.42 -8.85 -4.46
N ILE A 133 -7.15 -10.13 -4.72
CA ILE A 133 -7.62 -10.85 -5.92
C ILE A 133 -9.15 -10.87 -5.93
N ARG A 134 -9.78 -11.33 -4.85
CA ARG A 134 -11.24 -11.37 -4.72
C ARG A 134 -11.89 -10.01 -4.91
N GLN A 135 -11.29 -8.95 -4.35
CA GLN A 135 -11.80 -7.59 -4.52
C GLN A 135 -11.73 -7.14 -5.99
N LYS A 136 -10.63 -7.46 -6.70
CA LYS A 136 -10.52 -7.19 -8.14
C LYS A 136 -11.57 -7.94 -8.95
N GLU A 137 -11.83 -9.20 -8.63
CA GLU A 137 -12.88 -9.99 -9.31
C GLU A 137 -14.27 -9.38 -9.11
N ILE A 138 -14.61 -8.98 -7.87
CA ILE A 138 -15.89 -8.32 -7.57
C ILE A 138 -16.02 -7.02 -8.37
N MET A 139 -14.96 -6.20 -8.41
CA MET A 139 -14.94 -4.97 -9.18
C MET A 139 -15.09 -5.22 -10.68
N SER A 140 -14.40 -6.24 -11.22
CA SER A 140 -14.50 -6.63 -12.63
C SER A 140 -15.89 -7.12 -12.98
N LYS A 141 -16.51 -7.96 -12.15
CA LYS A 141 -17.89 -8.44 -12.35
C LYS A 141 -18.87 -7.28 -12.36
N SER A 142 -18.78 -6.39 -11.36
CA SER A 142 -19.65 -5.21 -11.27
C SER A 142 -19.50 -4.28 -12.47
N TYR A 143 -18.27 -4.07 -12.95
CA TYR A 143 -18.01 -3.29 -14.16
C TYR A 143 -18.61 -3.97 -15.39
N ASN A 144 -18.31 -5.25 -15.63
CA ASN A 144 -18.76 -5.99 -16.80
C ASN A 144 -20.30 -6.09 -16.88
N CYS A 145 -21.00 -6.25 -15.75
CA CYS A 145 -22.47 -6.22 -15.72
C CYS A 145 -23.07 -4.89 -16.18
N ARG A 146 -22.31 -3.79 -16.11
CA ARG A 146 -22.75 -2.44 -16.52
C ARG A 146 -22.32 -2.07 -17.93
N VAL A 147 -21.42 -2.85 -18.55
CA VAL A 147 -20.98 -2.63 -19.93
C VAL A 147 -22.04 -3.18 -20.88
N LYS A 148 -22.69 -2.31 -21.65
CA LYS A 148 -23.54 -2.72 -22.76
C LYS A 148 -22.64 -3.10 -23.94
N ALA A 149 -22.84 -4.28 -24.51
CA ALA A 149 -22.16 -4.67 -25.73
C ALA A 149 -22.55 -3.69 -26.86
N LYS A 150 -21.57 -2.98 -27.42
CA LYS A 150 -21.72 -2.23 -28.66
C LYS A 150 -21.14 -3.06 -29.79
N THR A 151 -21.98 -3.41 -30.76
CA THR A 151 -21.56 -3.94 -32.06
C THR A 151 -21.32 -2.76 -32.99
N PHE A 152 -20.15 -2.71 -33.63
CA PHE A 152 -19.81 -1.69 -34.62
C PHE A 152 -19.81 -2.32 -36.02
N ALA A 153 -20.32 -1.59 -37.00
CA ALA A 153 -20.24 -1.97 -38.41
C ALA A 153 -19.03 -1.29 -39.08
N VAL A 154 -18.60 -1.84 -40.22
CA VAL A 154 -17.54 -1.24 -41.05
C VAL A 154 -18.04 0.12 -41.55
N GLY A 155 -17.41 1.21 -41.09
CA GLY A 155 -17.81 2.59 -41.41
C GLY A 155 -18.23 3.42 -40.19
N ASP A 156 -18.43 2.81 -39.02
CA ASP A 156 -18.69 3.54 -37.79
C ASP A 156 -17.42 4.27 -37.32
N LEU A 157 -17.54 5.57 -37.01
CA LEU A 157 -16.48 6.34 -36.37
C LEU A 157 -16.43 5.95 -34.88
N VAL A 158 -15.26 5.47 -34.45
CA VAL A 158 -14.93 5.10 -33.06
C VAL A 158 -14.37 6.30 -32.31
#